data_AF-A0A3M1GKW4-F1
#
_entry.id   AF-A0A3M1GKW4-F1
#
_cell.length_a   1.000
_cell.length_b   1.000
_cell.length_c   1.000
_cell.angle_alpha   90.00
_cell.angle_beta   90.00
_cell.angle_gamma   90.00
#
_symmetry.space_group_name_H-M   'P 1'
#
loop_
_entity.id
_entity.type
_entity.pdbx_description
1 polymer ?
#
loop_
_entity_poly.entity_id
_entity_poly.type
_entity_poly.pdbx_seq_one_letter_code
_entity_poly.pdbx_strand_id
1 'polypeptide(L)'
;SPDVARGWGNRPNVARDYIYDGRVFLGTMRPGPDLRNVGQRLPSAEWHYNHLYNPQITSPGSIMPPFRFLFETRKIVGEPSPHALKLPPEEAPPPGYEVVPTPRAEALVAYMLSLKTDYNLPEAPGGDQ
;
A
#
# COMPACT_ATOMS: atom_id res chain seq x y z
N SER A 1 -21.94 -0.12 3.75
CA SER A 1 -21.01 0.74 2.99
C SER A 1 -20.64 0.04 1.69
N PRO A 2 -20.45 0.76 0.56
CA PRO A 2 -19.92 0.19 -0.69
C PRO A 2 -18.60 -0.57 -0.50
N ASP A 3 -17.78 -0.19 0.48
CA ASP A 3 -16.50 -0.85 0.74
C ASP A 3 -16.70 -2.24 1.40
N VAL A 4 -17.72 -2.40 2.25
CA VAL A 4 -18.12 -3.70 2.82
C VAL A 4 -18.66 -4.63 1.72
N ALA A 5 -19.48 -4.09 0.81
CA ALA A 5 -20.01 -4.86 -0.32
C ALA A 5 -18.90 -5.37 -1.27
N ARG A 6 -17.76 -4.67 -1.32
CA ARG A 6 -16.56 -5.07 -2.08
C ARG A 6 -15.59 -5.98 -1.29
N GLY A 7 -15.90 -6.30 -0.04
CA GLY A 7 -15.00 -7.04 0.85
C GLY A 7 -13.73 -6.27 1.22
N TRP A 8 -13.73 -4.94 1.14
CA TRP A 8 -12.58 -4.08 1.45
C TRP A 8 -12.48 -3.71 2.94
N GLY A 9 -13.44 -4.15 3.74
CA GLY A 9 -13.46 -3.99 5.19
C GLY A 9 -14.69 -4.65 5.79
N ASN A 10 -14.61 -4.95 7.09
CA ASN A 10 -15.65 -5.71 7.78
C ASN A 10 -16.83 -4.84 8.25
N ARG A 11 -16.64 -3.51 8.28
CA ARG A 11 -17.65 -2.51 8.69
C ARG A 11 -17.38 -1.14 8.06
N PRO A 12 -18.38 -0.24 8.04
CA PRO A 12 -18.12 1.18 7.78
C PRO A 12 -17.21 1.81 8.85
N ASN A 13 -16.44 2.82 8.45
CA ASN A 13 -15.71 3.67 9.39
C ASN A 13 -16.69 4.59 10.13
N VAL A 14 -16.41 4.86 11.41
CA VAL A 14 -17.16 5.76 12.29
C VAL A 14 -16.25 6.81 12.90
N ALA A 15 -16.82 7.84 13.52
CA ALA A 15 -16.05 8.93 14.14
C ALA A 15 -15.01 8.42 15.16
N ARG A 16 -15.33 7.35 15.90
CA ARG A 16 -14.44 6.75 16.89
C ARG A 16 -13.13 6.25 16.30
N ASP A 17 -13.12 5.85 15.03
CA ASP A 17 -11.91 5.36 14.36
C ASP A 17 -10.83 6.45 14.24
N TYR A 18 -11.22 7.72 14.30
CA TYR A 18 -10.32 8.86 14.07
C TYR A 18 -9.94 9.61 15.35
N ILE A 19 -10.36 9.16 16.54
CA ILE A 19 -10.14 9.89 17.80
C ILE A 19 -8.66 10.10 18.11
N TYR A 20 -7.80 9.17 17.70
CA TYR A 20 -6.36 9.22 17.93
C TYR A 20 -5.57 9.82 16.77
N ASP A 21 -6.24 10.18 15.67
CA ASP A 21 -5.58 10.75 14.51
C ASP A 21 -5.33 12.24 14.75
N GLY A 22 -4.05 12.62 14.96
CA GLY A 22 -3.68 14.03 15.15
C GLY A 22 -4.06 14.93 13.96
N ARG A 23 -4.16 14.34 12.77
CA ARG A 23 -4.79 14.93 11.59
C ARG A 23 -5.59 13.86 10.85
N VAL A 24 -6.85 14.14 10.58
CA VAL A 24 -7.74 13.19 9.90
C VAL A 24 -7.62 13.38 8.38
N PHE A 25 -7.31 12.30 7.67
CA PHE A 25 -7.25 12.27 6.20
C PHE A 25 -8.52 11.67 5.59
N LEU A 26 -9.61 12.46 5.58
CA LEU A 26 -10.83 12.07 4.87
C LEU A 26 -10.73 12.46 3.39
N GLY A 27 -10.95 11.50 2.50
CA GLY A 27 -11.00 11.75 1.06
C GLY A 27 -12.28 12.50 0.67
N THR A 28 -12.14 13.56 -0.13
CA THR A 28 -13.27 14.27 -0.75
C THR A 28 -13.62 13.72 -2.15
N MET A 29 -12.66 13.08 -2.81
CA MET A 29 -12.80 12.43 -4.11
C MET A 29 -12.11 11.07 -4.10
N ARG A 30 -12.56 10.17 -4.98
CA ARG A 30 -12.07 8.78 -5.09
C ARG A 30 -11.62 8.44 -6.52
N PRO A 31 -10.48 8.98 -7.00
CA PRO A 31 -9.89 8.53 -8.26
C PRO A 31 -9.34 7.09 -8.15
N GLY A 32 -8.93 6.67 -6.94
CA GLY A 32 -8.56 5.30 -6.61
C GLY A 32 -9.36 4.75 -5.42
N PRO A 33 -9.12 3.48 -5.05
CA PRO A 33 -9.73 2.87 -3.87
C PRO A 33 -9.41 3.60 -2.57
N ASP A 34 -10.30 3.47 -1.59
CA ASP A 34 -10.05 3.96 -0.22
C ASP A 34 -8.84 3.25 0.41
N LEU A 35 -8.08 3.99 1.22
CA LEU A 35 -6.84 3.53 1.84
C LEU A 35 -7.00 3.12 3.31
N ARG A 36 -8.11 3.43 3.99
CA ARG A 36 -8.21 3.30 5.45
C ARG A 36 -7.99 1.88 5.97
N ASN A 37 -8.31 0.86 5.17
CA ASN A 37 -8.11 -0.56 5.48
C ASN A 37 -7.15 -1.26 4.51
N VAL A 38 -6.29 -0.51 3.81
CA VAL A 38 -5.42 -1.11 2.80
C VAL A 38 -4.42 -2.10 3.38
N GLY A 39 -3.96 -1.90 4.62
CA GLY A 39 -3.05 -2.83 5.29
C GLY A 39 -3.69 -4.18 5.62
N GLN A 40 -5.02 -4.22 5.78
CA GLN A 40 -5.78 -5.46 5.96
C GLN A 40 -6.08 -6.12 4.61
N ARG A 41 -6.46 -5.31 3.60
CA ARG A 41 -6.79 -5.78 2.25
C ARG A 41 -5.57 -6.30 1.48
N LEU A 42 -4.44 -5.62 1.62
CA LEU A 42 -3.19 -5.86 0.88
C LEU A 42 -2.02 -5.86 1.88
N PRO A 43 -1.81 -6.98 2.61
CA PRO A 43 -0.83 -7.04 3.69
C PRO A 43 0.63 -7.20 3.20
N SER A 44 0.84 -7.44 1.91
CA SER A 44 2.18 -7.66 1.33
C SER A 44 2.91 -6.35 1.07
N ALA A 45 4.03 -6.14 1.77
CA ALA A 45 4.93 -5.01 1.50
C ALA A 45 5.46 -5.04 0.05
N GLU A 46 5.77 -6.24 -0.47
CA GLU A 46 6.24 -6.43 -1.86
C GLU A 46 5.22 -5.92 -2.87
N TRP A 47 3.92 -6.19 -2.63
CA TRP A 47 2.85 -5.67 -3.49
C TRP A 47 2.84 -4.14 -3.51
N HIS A 48 2.97 -3.50 -2.34
CA HIS A 48 3.00 -2.04 -2.24
C HIS A 48 4.21 -1.43 -2.93
N TYR A 49 5.40 -2.01 -2.75
CA TYR A 49 6.60 -1.53 -3.45
C TYR A 49 6.45 -1.63 -4.96
N ASN A 50 5.99 -2.77 -5.48
CA ASN A 50 5.78 -2.95 -6.91
C ASN A 50 4.70 -2.00 -7.45
N HIS A 51 3.60 -1.81 -6.71
CA HIS A 51 2.54 -0.88 -7.08
C HIS A 51 3.01 0.58 -7.09
N LEU A 52 3.78 1.02 -6.09
CA LEU A 52 4.34 2.37 -6.03
C LEU A 52 5.38 2.59 -7.13
N TYR A 53 6.21 1.57 -7.44
CA TYR A 53 7.22 1.66 -8.48
C TYR A 53 6.59 1.79 -9.87
N ASN A 54 5.68 0.86 -10.22
CA ASN A 54 4.86 0.94 -11.42
C ASN A 54 3.49 0.29 -11.15
N PRO A 55 2.41 1.09 -11.05
CA PRO A 55 1.06 0.60 -10.76
C PRO A 55 0.54 -0.43 -11.77
N GLN A 56 1.05 -0.43 -13.01
CA GLN A 56 0.66 -1.40 -14.04
C GLN A 56 1.09 -2.83 -13.70
N ILE A 57 2.13 -3.01 -12.87
CA ILE A 57 2.65 -4.33 -12.48
C ILE A 57 1.60 -5.11 -11.69
N THR A 58 0.95 -4.45 -10.74
CA THR A 58 0.00 -5.10 -9.83
C THR A 58 -1.46 -4.79 -10.16
N SER A 59 -1.72 -3.77 -10.98
CA SER A 59 -3.07 -3.36 -11.37
C SER A 59 -3.05 -2.82 -12.82
N PRO A 60 -3.10 -3.72 -13.82
CA PRO A 60 -3.18 -3.33 -15.22
C PRO A 60 -4.37 -2.38 -15.48
N GLY A 61 -4.12 -1.25 -16.16
CA GLY A 61 -5.12 -0.21 -16.38
C GLY A 61 -5.27 0.79 -15.23
N SER A 62 -4.41 0.73 -14.20
CA SER A 62 -4.39 1.73 -13.14
C SER A 62 -4.10 3.13 -13.70
N ILE A 63 -4.83 4.13 -13.20
CA ILE A 63 -4.57 5.54 -13.51
C ILE A 63 -3.60 6.19 -12.52
N MET A 64 -3.15 5.45 -11.51
CA MET A 64 -2.17 5.95 -10.54
C MET A 64 -0.84 6.24 -11.27
N PRO A 65 -0.22 7.41 -11.05
CA PRO A 65 1.09 7.69 -11.59
C PRO A 65 2.17 6.85 -10.89
N PRO A 66 3.24 6.44 -11.59
CA PRO A 66 4.36 5.73 -10.98
C PRO A 66 5.18 6.68 -10.09
N PHE A 67 5.57 6.21 -8.90
CA PHE A 67 6.39 6.94 -7.95
C PHE A 67 7.83 6.42 -7.89
N ARG A 68 8.46 6.28 -9.08
CA ARG A 68 9.85 5.78 -9.23
C ARG A 68 10.86 6.58 -8.40
N PHE A 69 10.59 7.85 -8.11
CA PHE A 69 11.45 8.70 -7.27
C PHE A 69 11.60 8.23 -5.81
N LEU A 70 10.75 7.30 -5.35
CA LEU A 70 10.88 6.67 -4.04
C LEU A 70 11.89 5.51 -4.02
N PHE A 71 12.48 5.16 -5.17
CA PHE A 71 13.36 4.02 -5.33
C PHE A 71 14.70 4.45 -5.94
N GLU A 72 15.72 3.67 -5.67
CA GLU A 72 17.08 3.88 -6.18
C GLU A 72 17.54 2.65 -6.95
N THR A 73 18.07 2.86 -8.16
CA THR A 73 18.76 1.83 -8.92
C THR A 73 20.24 1.90 -8.62
N ARG A 74 20.81 0.84 -8.06
CA ARG A 74 22.23 0.77 -7.67
C ARG A 74 22.88 -0.52 -8.13
N LYS A 75 24.21 -0.51 -8.25
CA LYS A 75 24.98 -1.73 -8.55
C LYS A 75 24.92 -2.68 -7.36
N ILE A 76 24.77 -3.96 -7.64
CA ILE A 76 24.91 -5.01 -6.64
C ILE A 76 26.40 -5.13 -6.31
N VAL A 77 26.75 -5.00 -5.03
CA VAL A 77 28.12 -5.17 -4.52
C VAL A 77 28.09 -6.31 -3.51
N GLY A 78 28.50 -7.51 -3.96
CA GLY A 78 28.35 -8.74 -3.18
C GLY A 78 26.96 -9.33 -3.33
N GLU A 79 26.24 -9.50 -2.23
CA GLU A 79 24.89 -10.05 -2.21
C GLU A 79 23.82 -8.96 -2.50
N PRO A 80 22.71 -9.30 -3.18
CA PRO A 80 21.57 -8.39 -3.34
C PRO A 80 20.96 -7.96 -2.01
N SER A 81 20.37 -6.77 -1.97
CA SER A 81 19.65 -6.27 -0.81
C SER A 81 18.44 -7.14 -0.50
N PRO A 82 18.15 -7.44 0.79
CA PRO A 82 16.90 -8.09 1.18
C PRO A 82 15.66 -7.25 0.85
N HIS A 83 15.85 -5.94 0.62
CA HIS A 83 14.79 -5.01 0.25
C HIS A 83 14.70 -4.75 -1.26
N ALA A 84 15.51 -5.44 -2.08
CA ALA A 84 15.43 -5.30 -3.53
C ALA A 84 14.04 -5.70 -4.05
N LEU A 85 13.50 -4.91 -4.97
CA LEU A 85 12.19 -5.17 -5.57
C LEU A 85 12.27 -6.38 -6.51
N LYS A 86 11.22 -7.20 -6.48
CA LYS A 86 11.02 -8.30 -7.43
C LYS A 86 10.17 -7.79 -8.59
N LEU A 87 10.85 -7.28 -9.62
CA LEU A 87 10.22 -6.70 -10.80
C LEU A 87 10.03 -7.74 -11.91
N PRO A 88 8.96 -7.62 -12.74
CA PRO A 88 8.83 -8.43 -13.93
C PRO A 88 9.96 -8.15 -14.92
N PRO A 89 10.29 -9.08 -15.85
CA PRO A 89 11.43 -8.93 -16.77
C PRO A 89 11.46 -7.63 -17.56
N GLU A 90 10.30 -7.08 -17.92
CA GLU A 90 10.19 -5.84 -18.69
C GLU A 90 10.59 -4.57 -17.92
N GLU A 91 10.53 -4.62 -16.59
CA GLU A 91 10.94 -3.54 -15.69
C GLU A 91 12.21 -3.89 -14.92
N ALA A 92 12.84 -5.02 -15.26
CA ALA A 92 14.05 -5.46 -14.58
C ALA A 92 15.20 -4.46 -14.81
N PRO A 93 16.00 -4.16 -13.77
CA PRO A 93 17.17 -3.33 -13.94
C PRO A 93 18.21 -4.02 -14.84
N PRO A 94 19.19 -3.27 -15.39
CA PRO A 94 20.29 -3.85 -16.14
C PRO A 94 21.03 -4.94 -15.35
N PRO A 95 21.66 -5.92 -16.02
CA PRO A 95 22.42 -6.97 -15.34
C PRO A 95 23.44 -6.39 -14.35
N GLY A 96 23.43 -6.89 -13.11
CA GLY A 96 24.31 -6.43 -12.03
C GLY A 96 23.80 -5.20 -11.27
N TYR A 97 22.58 -4.73 -11.54
CA TYR A 97 21.91 -3.67 -10.78
C TYR A 97 20.67 -4.20 -10.07
N GLU A 98 20.29 -3.52 -8.99
CA GLU A 98 19.06 -3.76 -8.23
C GLU A 98 18.30 -2.46 -8.04
N VAL A 99 16.97 -2.57 -7.85
CA VAL A 99 16.10 -1.45 -7.46
C VAL A 99 15.73 -1.64 -6.00
N VAL A 100 16.05 -0.66 -5.15
CA VAL A 100 15.80 -0.71 -3.71
C VAL A 100 14.90 0.45 -3.27
N PRO A 101 14.02 0.26 -2.29
CA PRO A 101 13.23 1.35 -1.73
C PRO A 101 14.15 2.31 -0.96
N THR A 102 13.87 3.60 -1.08
CA THR A 102 14.46 4.60 -0.17
C THR A 102 13.78 4.51 1.20
N PRO A 103 14.38 5.10 2.27
CA PRO A 103 13.72 5.18 3.57
C PRO A 103 12.33 5.84 3.53
N ARG A 104 12.09 6.73 2.55
CA ARG A 104 10.77 7.33 2.31
C ARG A 104 9.76 6.32 1.77
N ALA A 105 10.17 5.43 0.87
CA ALA A 105 9.32 4.34 0.40
C ALA A 105 9.00 3.37 1.54
N GLU A 106 9.99 2.98 2.33
CA GLU A 106 9.79 2.07 3.46
C GLU A 106 8.82 2.66 4.49
N ALA A 107 9.00 3.92 4.87
CA ALA A 107 8.10 4.61 5.79
C ALA A 107 6.67 4.72 5.24
N LEU A 108 6.52 5.00 3.93
CA LEU A 108 5.20 5.07 3.30
C LEU A 108 4.51 3.70 3.29
N VAL A 109 5.22 2.63 2.93
CA VAL A 109 4.65 1.28 2.92
C VAL A 109 4.33 0.81 4.34
N ALA A 110 5.19 1.10 5.32
CA ALA A 110 4.90 0.82 6.72
C ALA A 110 3.63 1.55 7.19
N TYR A 111 3.47 2.83 6.81
CA TYR A 111 2.25 3.57 7.09
C TYR A 111 1.03 2.90 6.43
N MET A 112 1.07 2.57 5.15
CA MET A 112 -0.03 1.87 4.46
C MET A 112 -0.39 0.52 5.10
N LEU A 113 0.60 -0.24 5.54
CA LEU A 113 0.40 -1.51 6.23
C LEU A 113 -0.16 -1.36 7.65
N SER A 114 0.04 -0.19 8.27
CA SER A 114 -0.56 0.15 9.56
C SER A 114 -2.03 0.53 9.46
N LEU A 115 -2.51 0.92 8.27
CA LEU A 115 -3.91 1.29 8.02
C LEU A 115 -4.81 0.04 8.03
N LYS A 116 -5.24 -0.35 9.22
CA LYS A 116 -6.05 -1.53 9.53
C LYS A 116 -7.12 -1.17 10.54
N THR A 117 -8.35 -1.63 10.29
CA THR A 117 -9.46 -1.57 11.24
C THR A 117 -9.87 -3.02 11.54
N ASP A 118 -9.09 -3.66 12.39
CA ASP A 118 -9.24 -5.06 12.80
C ASP A 118 -10.05 -5.24 14.10
N TYR A 119 -10.65 -4.16 14.61
CA TYR A 119 -11.47 -4.15 15.81
C TYR A 119 -12.93 -3.80 15.53
N ASN A 120 -13.80 -4.35 16.37
CA ASN A 120 -15.23 -4.09 16.36
C ASN A 120 -15.58 -2.94 17.30
N LEU A 121 -16.64 -2.20 16.96
CA LEU A 121 -17.21 -1.15 17.79
C LEU A 121 -18.70 -1.41 18.01
N PRO A 122 -19.27 -1.11 19.20
CA PRO A 122 -20.69 -1.29 19.46
C PRO A 122 -21.60 -0.56 18.45
N GLU A 123 -21.20 0.64 18.03
CA GLU A 123 -21.94 1.47 17.07
C GLU A 123 -21.77 1.04 15.60
N ALA A 124 -20.80 0.17 15.32
CA ALA A 124 -20.54 -0.39 14.00
C ALA A 124 -19.95 -1.80 14.19
N PRO A 125 -20.79 -2.80 14.45
CA PRO A 125 -20.31 -4.18 14.54
C PRO A 125 -19.80 -4.62 13.16
N GLY A 126 -18.62 -5.24 13.12
CA GLY A 126 -18.18 -5.97 11.94
C GLY A 126 -19.02 -7.23 11.73
N GLY A 127 -19.06 -7.75 10.51
CA GLY A 127 -19.50 -9.13 10.29
C GLY A 127 -18.63 -10.07 11.12
N ASP A 128 -19.25 -11.02 11.82
CA ASP A 128 -18.54 -12.06 12.58
C ASP A 128 -17.47 -12.70 11.69
N GLN A 129 -16.25 -12.85 12.23
CA GLN A 129 -15.17 -13.61 11.58
C GLN A 129 -15.52 -15.10 11.57
#